data_AF-K9QPJ1-F1
#
_entry.id   AF-K9QPJ1-F1
#
_cell.length_a   1.000
_cell.length_b   1.000
_cell.length_c   1.000
_cell.angle_alpha   90.00
_cell.angle_beta   90.00
_cell.angle_gamma   90.00
#
_symmetry.space_group_name_H-M   'P 1'
#
loop_
_entity.id
_entity.type
_entity.pdbx_description
1 polymer ?
#
loop_
_entity_poly.entity_id
_entity_poly.type
_entity_poly.pdbx_seq_one_letter_code
_entity_poly.pdbx_strand_id
1 'polypeptide(L)'
;MFAPFSVTGCSLELLKLGEKGIVTFCKTQDKALLKKLTSLGLTTGVTITVEQQFPSLLIKVGSILLEIEQELARAIYVRVLKS
;
A
#
# COMPACT_ATOMS: atom_id res chain seq x y z
N MET A 1 20.69 20.69 -6.10
CA MET A 1 20.88 19.72 -5.00
C MET A 1 19.73 18.73 -5.06
N PHE A 2 19.89 17.63 -5.78
CA PHE A 2 18.87 16.59 -5.85
C PHE A 2 19.08 15.68 -4.65
N ALA A 3 18.10 15.60 -3.75
CA ALA A 3 18.13 14.56 -2.73
C ALA A 3 18.25 13.21 -3.45
N PRO A 4 19.20 12.32 -3.09
CA PRO A 4 19.21 10.97 -3.61
C PRO A 4 17.98 10.28 -3.03
N PHE A 5 16.84 10.40 -3.71
CA PHE A 5 15.66 9.65 -3.33
C PHE A 5 15.92 8.21 -3.77
N SER A 6 16.42 7.40 -2.83
CA SER A 6 16.27 5.96 -2.95
C SER A 6 14.79 5.68 -2.73
N VAL A 7 13.97 5.82 -3.78
CA VAL A 7 12.58 5.36 -3.77
C VAL A 7 12.66 3.85 -3.83
N THR A 8 12.92 3.23 -2.69
CA THR A 8 12.69 1.79 -2.51
C THR A 8 11.18 1.63 -2.32
N GLY A 9 10.44 1.86 -3.40
CA GLY A 9 9.02 1.56 -3.50
C GLY A 9 8.88 0.09 -3.83
N CYS A 10 8.14 -0.64 -3.02
CA CYS A 10 7.80 -2.02 -3.27
C CYS A 10 6.30 -2.13 -3.52
N SER A 11 5.87 -3.17 -4.24
CA SER A 11 4.46 -3.53 -4.26
C SER A 11 4.01 -3.89 -2.85
N LEU A 12 2.75 -3.61 -2.53
CA LEU A 12 2.16 -3.95 -1.23
C LEU A 12 2.31 -5.44 -0.89
N GLU A 13 2.29 -6.31 -1.91
CA GLU A 13 2.50 -7.76 -1.76
C GLU A 13 3.89 -8.14 -1.21
N LEU A 14 4.88 -7.26 -1.37
CA LEU A 14 6.26 -7.50 -0.95
C LEU A 14 6.57 -6.96 0.45
N LEU A 15 5.63 -6.22 1.06
CA LEU A 15 5.76 -5.82 2.46
C LEU A 15 5.62 -7.05 3.36
N LYS A 16 6.47 -7.13 4.37
CA LYS A 16 6.36 -8.17 5.38
C LYS A 16 5.30 -7.81 6.42
N LEU A 17 4.76 -8.84 7.06
CA LEU A 17 3.89 -8.70 8.22
C LEU A 17 4.60 -7.90 9.32
N GLY A 18 3.92 -6.88 9.83
CA GLY A 18 4.44 -5.91 10.81
C GLY A 18 5.14 -4.70 10.21
N GLU A 19 5.44 -4.68 8.90
CA GLU A 19 6.06 -3.52 8.27
C GLU A 19 5.04 -2.41 7.97
N LYS A 20 5.55 -1.18 8.04
CA LYS A 20 4.79 0.03 7.73
C LYS A 20 5.21 0.54 6.35
N GLY A 21 4.22 0.94 5.56
CA GLY A 21 4.43 1.55 4.26
C GLY A 21 3.62 2.83 4.13
N ILE A 22 4.08 3.75 3.29
CA ILE A 22 3.27 4.89 2.83
C ILE A 22 2.81 4.59 1.41
N VAL A 23 1.50 4.67 1.15
CA VAL A 23 0.97 4.56 -0.20
C VAL A 23 1.47 5.75 -1.01
N THR A 24 2.38 5.50 -1.95
CA THR A 24 2.98 6.57 -2.76
C THR A 24 2.26 6.73 -4.08
N PHE A 25 1.87 5.63 -4.72
CA PHE A 25 1.25 5.65 -6.02
C PHE A 25 0.44 4.38 -6.24
N CYS A 26 -0.64 4.46 -7.00
CA CYS A 26 -1.39 3.28 -7.41
C CYS A 26 -1.23 3.17 -8.92
N LYS A 27 -0.44 2.21 -9.39
CA LYS A 27 -0.21 1.99 -10.82
C LYS A 27 -1.33 1.10 -11.37
N THR A 28 -2.56 1.59 -11.28
CA THR A 28 -3.75 0.88 -11.78
C THR A 28 -4.24 1.61 -13.02
N GLN A 29 -4.21 0.97 -14.18
CA GLN A 29 -4.94 1.45 -15.37
C GLN A 29 -6.46 1.24 -15.19
N ASP A 30 -6.81 0.41 -14.21
CA ASP A 30 -8.17 0.06 -13.89
C ASP A 30 -8.84 1.17 -13.08
N LYS A 31 -9.71 1.95 -13.75
CA LYS A 31 -10.54 2.97 -13.11
C LYS A 31 -11.39 2.40 -11.96
N ALA A 32 -11.73 1.12 -12.01
CA ALA A 32 -12.49 0.45 -10.95
C ALA A 32 -11.68 0.35 -9.66
N LEU A 33 -10.39 0.00 -9.74
CA LEU A 33 -9.51 -0.08 -8.57
C LEU A 33 -9.24 1.31 -7.98
N LEU A 34 -8.95 2.30 -8.82
CA LEU A 34 -8.82 3.70 -8.37
C LEU A 34 -10.09 4.19 -7.66
N LYS A 35 -11.27 3.87 -8.20
CA LYS A 35 -12.54 4.25 -7.58
C LYS A 35 -12.79 3.51 -6.27
N LYS A 36 -12.49 2.21 -6.19
CA LYS A 36 -12.54 1.45 -4.92
C LYS A 36 -11.60 2.07 -3.89
N LEU A 37 -10.34 2.32 -4.23
CA LEU A 37 -9.35 2.92 -3.34
C LEU A 37 -9.79 4.30 -2.84
N THR A 38 -10.31 5.13 -3.74
CA THR A 38 -10.88 6.44 -3.39
C THR A 38 -12.07 6.30 -2.45
N SER A 39 -12.98 5.35 -2.71
CA SER A 39 -14.12 5.05 -1.82
C SER A 39 -13.71 4.46 -0.47
N LEU A 40 -12.57 3.76 -0.40
CA LEU A 40 -12.01 3.21 0.84
C LEU A 40 -11.14 4.23 1.60
N GLY A 41 -10.94 5.43 1.05
CA GLY A 41 -10.07 6.46 1.63
C GLY A 41 -8.57 6.18 1.47
N LEU A 42 -8.20 5.17 0.66
CA LEU A 42 -6.81 4.83 0.35
C LEU A 42 -6.27 5.79 -0.70
N THR A 43 -5.88 6.98 -0.25
CA THR A 43 -5.24 8.02 -1.06
C THR A 43 -3.72 7.98 -0.94
N THR A 44 -3.02 8.60 -1.88
CA THR A 44 -1.56 8.75 -1.81
C THR A 44 -1.17 9.59 -0.60
N GLY A 45 -0.09 9.21 0.08
CA GLY A 45 0.37 9.82 1.33
C GLY A 45 -0.18 9.14 2.60
N VAL A 46 -1.09 8.17 2.48
CA VAL A 46 -1.61 7.46 3.64
C VAL A 46 -0.59 6.42 4.13
N THR A 47 -0.37 6.39 5.45
CA THR A 47 0.45 5.37 6.10
C THR A 47 -0.40 4.14 6.39
N ILE A 48 0.11 2.99 6.01
CA ILE A 48 -0.51 1.69 6.19
C ILE A 48 0.45 0.76 6.93
N THR A 49 -0.09 -0.21 7.64
CA THR A 49 0.69 -1.24 8.33
C THR A 49 0.18 -2.60 7.87
N VAL A 50 1.08 -3.51 7.48
CA VAL A 50 0.66 -4.87 7.13
C VAL A 50 0.46 -5.65 8.42
N GLU A 51 -0.78 -6.01 8.72
CA GLU A 51 -1.12 -6.85 9.88
C GLU A 51 -1.09 -8.34 9.49
N GLN A 52 -1.41 -8.66 8.24
CA GLN A 52 -1.39 -10.04 7.73
C GLN A 52 -1.10 -10.04 6.24
N GLN A 53 -0.34 -11.03 5.74
CA GLN A 53 -0.08 -11.21 4.30
C GLN A 53 -0.68 -12.49 3.69
N PHE A 54 -1.05 -13.46 4.53
CA PHE A 54 -1.55 -14.77 4.09
C PHE A 54 -2.53 -15.32 5.14
N PRO A 55 -3.69 -15.90 4.77
CA PRO A 55 -4.19 -16.17 3.41
C PRO A 55 -4.78 -14.95 2.67
N SER A 56 -5.24 -13.93 3.39
CA SER A 56 -5.64 -12.63 2.85
C SER A 56 -4.70 -11.54 3.36
N LEU A 57 -4.41 -10.53 2.53
CA LEU A 57 -3.56 -9.40 2.90
C LEU A 57 -4.39 -8.37 3.69
N LEU A 58 -4.18 -8.33 5.00
CA LEU A 58 -4.81 -7.37 5.90
C LEU A 58 -3.86 -6.19 6.12
N ILE A 59 -4.31 -5.00 5.73
CA ILE A 59 -3.61 -3.75 5.99
C ILE A 59 -4.41 -2.88 6.94
N LYS A 60 -3.72 -2.30 7.91
CA LYS A 60 -4.26 -1.30 8.81
C LYS A 60 -3.98 0.09 8.27
N VAL A 61 -5.02 0.89 8.12
CA VAL A 61 -4.99 2.23 7.56
C VAL A 61 -5.57 3.18 8.58
N GLY A 62 -4.70 3.92 9.29
CA GLY A 62 -5.13 4.69 10.46
C GLY A 62 -5.75 3.78 11.53
N SER A 63 -7.07 3.87 11.70
CA SER A 63 -7.84 3.10 12.69
C SER A 63 -8.67 1.96 12.09
N ILE A 64 -8.70 1.80 10.76
CA ILE A 64 -9.48 0.75 10.09
C ILE A 64 -8.57 -0.36 9.57
N LEU A 65 -9.10 -1.58 9.51
CA LEU A 65 -8.47 -2.73 8.88
C LEU A 65 -9.15 -2.97 7.53
N LEU A 66 -8.34 -3.10 6.49
CA LEU A 66 -8.76 -3.31 5.11
C LEU A 66 -8.16 -4.61 4.62
N GLU A 67 -9.01 -5.47 4.09
CA GLU A 67 -8.59 -6.67 3.39
C GLU A 67 -8.37 -6.34 1.91
N ILE A 68 -7.20 -6.68 1.40
CA ILE A 68 -6.76 -6.40 0.04
C ILE A 68 -6.49 -7.74 -0.64
N GLU A 69 -7.02 -7.92 -1.85
CA GLU A 69 -6.66 -9.07 -2.69
C GLU A 69 -5.25 -8.93 -3.27
N GLN A 70 -4.61 -10.06 -3.58
CA GLN A 70 -3.26 -10.07 -4.16
C GLN A 70 -3.16 -9.20 -5.43
N GLU A 71 -4.17 -9.23 -6.30
CA GLU A 71 -4.18 -8.40 -7.52
C GLU A 71 -4.13 -6.90 -7.23
N LEU A 72 -4.89 -6.46 -6.22
CA LEU A 72 -4.85 -5.09 -5.72
C LEU A 72 -3.49 -4.78 -5.09
N ALA A 73 -2.93 -5.71 -4.30
CA ALA A 73 -1.64 -5.55 -3.66
C ALA A 73 -0.49 -5.35 -4.66
N ARG A 74 -0.56 -6.00 -5.82
CA ARG A 74 0.41 -5.83 -6.92
C ARG A 74 0.33 -4.45 -7.56
N ALA A 75 -0.87 -3.86 -7.60
CA ALA A 75 -1.14 -2.59 -8.25
C ALA A 75 -0.86 -1.38 -7.34
N ILE A 76 -0.85 -1.58 -6.03
CA ILE A 76 -0.58 -0.54 -5.02
C ILE A 76 0.93 -0.47 -4.76
N TYR A 77 1.52 0.69 -5.06
CA TYR A 77 2.93 0.97 -4.76
C TYR A 77 3.05 1.70 -3.44
N VAL A 78 3.83 1.10 -2.56
CA VAL A 78 4.06 1.60 -1.22
C VAL A 78 5.54 1.81 -0.98
N ARG A 79 5.86 2.91 -0.32
CA ARG A 79 7.20 3.18 0.18
C ARG A 79 7.31 2.56 1.56
N VAL A 80 8.16 1.54 1.70
CA VAL A 80 8.42 0.92 3.01
C VAL A 80 9.12 1.93 3.92
N LEU A 81 8.55 2.18 5.09
CA LEU A 81 9.19 2.91 6.17
C LEU A 81 9.93 1.88 7.03
N LYS A 82 11.19 1.60 6.69
CA LYS A 82 12.06 0.85 7.60
C LYS A 82 12.34 1.72 8.82
N SER A 83 11.99 1.22 10.00
CA SER A 83 12.47 1.72 11.28
C SER A 83 13.60 0.84 11.80
#